data_AF-G9FRE0-F1
#
_entry.id   AF-G9FRE0-F1
#
_cell.length_a   1.000
_cell.length_b   1.000
_cell.length_c   1.000
_cell.angle_alpha   90.00
_cell.angle_beta   90.00
_cell.angle_gamma   90.00
#
_symmetry.space_group_name_H-M   'P 1'
#
loop_
_entity.id
_entity.type
_entity.pdbx_description
1 polymer ?
#
loop_
_entity_poly.entity_id
_entity_poly.type
_entity_poly.pdbx_seq_one_letter_code
_entity_poly.pdbx_strand_id
1 'polypeptide(L)' 'MAARLALVAALLCAAAAAATAQQATNVRATYHYYRPAQNNWDLGAPAVSAYCATWDASKPLSWRSQYGWTAFCGP' A
#
# COMPACT_ATOMS: atom_id res chain seq x y z
N MET A 1 6.81 -26.83 -28.36
CA MET A 1 6.69 -27.05 -26.90
C MET A 1 7.74 -26.25 -26.12
N ALA A 2 9.04 -26.45 -26.37
CA ALA A 2 10.13 -25.84 -25.61
C ALA A 2 10.14 -24.28 -25.60
N ALA A 3 9.94 -23.63 -26.76
CA ALA A 3 9.93 -22.16 -26.83
C ALA A 3 8.80 -21.51 -26.01
N ARG A 4 7.63 -22.16 -25.94
CA ARG A 4 6.50 -21.69 -25.13
C ARG A 4 6.77 -21.86 -23.63
N LEU A 5 7.37 -22.98 -23.23
CA LEU A 5 7.78 -23.22 -21.85
C LEU A 5 8.87 -22.23 -21.41
N ALA A 6 9.84 -21.93 -22.29
CA ALA A 6 10.88 -20.95 -22.02
C ALA A 6 10.32 -19.52 -21.86
N LEU A 7 9.35 -19.12 -22.69
CA LEU A 7 8.69 -17.82 -22.56
C LEU A 7 7.91 -17.71 -21.24
N VAL A 8 7.18 -18.75 -20.85
CA VAL A 8 6.46 -18.79 -19.56
C VAL A 8 7.44 -18.69 -18.39
N ALA A 9 8.54 -19.43 -18.44
CA ALA A 9 9.58 -19.34 -17.41
C ALA A 9 10.18 -17.93 -17.32
N ALA A 10 10.47 -17.29 -18.46
CA ALA A 10 10.99 -15.93 -18.48
C ALA A 10 10.01 -14.90 -17.89
N LEU A 11 8.72 -15.00 -18.21
CA LEU A 11 7.67 -14.13 -17.66
C LEU A 11 7.51 -14.29 -16.15
N LEU A 12 7.55 -15.54 -15.65
CA LEU A 12 7.49 -15.82 -14.21
C LEU A 12 8.71 -15.25 -13.47
N CYS A 13 9.92 -15.40 -14.04
CA CYS A 13 11.12 -14.81 -13.47
C CYS A 13 11.06 -13.27 -13.43
N ALA A 14 10.55 -12.65 -14.48
CA ALA A 14 10.36 -11.19 -14.52
C ALA A 14 9.35 -10.71 -13.46
N ALA A 15 8.24 -11.43 -13.29
CA ALA A 15 7.25 -11.11 -12.26
C ALA A 15 7.82 -11.26 -10.84
N ALA A 16 8.61 -12.31 -10.59
CA ALA A 16 9.28 -12.51 -9.30
C ALA A 16 10.27 -11.38 -9.00
N ALA A 17 11.07 -10.96 -10.00
CA ALA A 17 12.01 -9.84 -9.86
C ALA A 17 11.28 -8.52 -9.53
N ALA A 18 10.17 -8.23 -10.22
CA ALA A 18 9.36 -7.03 -9.94
C ALA A 18 8.81 -7.03 -8.51
N ALA A 19 8.37 -8.19 -8.00
CA ALA A 19 7.88 -8.30 -6.62
C ALA A 19 8.99 -8.05 -5.58
N THR A 20 10.21 -8.51 -5.84
CA THR A 20 11.35 -8.26 -4.94
C THR A 20 11.76 -6.80 -4.89
N ALA A 21 11.48 -6.02 -5.94
CA ALA A 21 11.78 -4.58 -5.96
C ALA A 21 10.90 -3.77 -5.00
N GLN A 22 9.80 -4.32 -4.49
CA GLN A 22 8.91 -3.64 -3.55
C GLN A 22 9.39 -3.74 -2.09
N GLN A 23 10.52 -4.41 -1.83
CA GLN A 23 11.12 -4.56 -0.51
C GLN A 23 12.35 -3.65 -0.36
N ALA A 24 12.43 -2.95 0.77
CA ALA A 24 13.57 -2.14 1.13
C ALA A 24 13.89 -2.28 2.63
N THR A 25 15.19 -2.28 2.96
CA THR A 25 15.70 -2.31 4.34
C THR A 25 16.39 -0.99 4.68
N ASN A 26 16.51 -0.67 5.96
CA ASN A 26 17.14 0.56 6.44
C ASN A 26 16.45 1.86 5.95
N VAL A 27 15.12 1.81 5.79
CA VAL A 27 14.29 2.95 5.38
C VAL A 27 13.92 3.82 6.57
N ARG A 28 13.92 5.15 6.41
CA ARG A 28 13.47 6.08 7.45
C ARG A 28 11.95 6.08 7.56
N ALA A 29 11.42 5.64 8.70
CA ALA A 29 10.01 5.78 9.05
C ALA A 29 9.81 6.92 10.06
N THR A 30 9.07 7.97 9.66
CA THR A 30 8.66 9.06 10.56
C THR A 30 7.21 8.92 10.98
N TYR A 31 6.78 9.62 12.03
CA TYR A 31 5.39 9.59 12.48
C TYR A 31 4.61 10.86 12.08
N HIS A 32 3.31 10.70 11.90
CA HIS A 32 2.33 11.77 11.85
C HIS A 32 1.08 11.34 12.62
N TYR A 33 0.54 12.22 13.46
CA TYR A 33 -0.59 11.89 14.34
C TYR A 33 -1.94 12.02 13.63
N TYR A 34 -2.24 11.08 12.72
CA TYR A 34 -3.54 11.02 12.04
C TYR A 34 -4.73 10.76 12.96
N ARG A 35 -4.49 10.20 14.16
CA ARG A 35 -5.54 9.90 15.16
C ARG A 35 -6.76 9.18 14.56
N PRO A 36 -6.60 8.04 13.87
CA PRO A 36 -7.66 7.45 13.06
C PRO A 36 -8.91 7.14 13.87
N ALA A 37 -8.78 6.52 15.04
CA ALA A 37 -9.90 6.20 15.91
C ALA A 37 -10.65 7.46 16.39
N GLN A 38 -9.94 8.54 16.76
CA GLN A 38 -10.60 9.81 17.14
C GLN A 38 -11.29 10.49 15.95
N ASN A 39 -10.78 10.28 14.74
CA ASN A 39 -11.35 10.78 13.49
C ASN A 39 -12.30 9.76 12.83
N ASN A 40 -12.87 8.81 13.59
CA ASN A 40 -13.84 7.82 13.10
C ASN A 40 -13.35 6.97 11.90
N TRP A 41 -12.03 6.81 11.79
CA TRP A 41 -11.34 6.21 10.65
C TRP A 41 -11.71 6.85 9.32
N ASP A 42 -12.14 8.12 9.32
CA ASP A 42 -12.49 8.88 8.13
C ASP A 42 -11.23 9.42 7.45
N LEU A 43 -10.91 8.90 6.27
CA LEU A 43 -9.74 9.33 5.49
C LEU A 43 -9.88 10.78 5.02
N GLY A 44 -11.11 11.28 4.85
CA GLY A 44 -11.41 12.62 4.37
C GLY A 44 -11.56 13.67 5.48
N ALA A 45 -11.44 13.27 6.76
CA ALA A 45 -11.55 14.21 7.87
C ALA A 45 -10.52 15.34 7.70
N PRO A 46 -10.87 16.62 7.94
CA PRO A 46 -9.95 17.75 7.70
C PRO A 46 -8.60 17.62 8.43
N ALA A 47 -8.60 17.03 9.63
CA ALA A 47 -7.39 16.77 10.42
C ALA A 47 -6.51 15.62 9.87
N VAL A 48 -7.05 14.79 8.97
CA VAL A 48 -6.36 13.68 8.32
C VAL A 48 -5.97 14.08 6.89
N SER A 49 -6.96 14.49 6.09
CA SER A 49 -6.82 14.86 4.67
C SER A 49 -5.94 13.89 3.89
N ALA A 50 -6.19 12.57 4.02
CA ALA A 50 -5.37 11.56 3.39
C ALA A 50 -5.51 11.64 1.86
N TYR A 51 -4.39 11.57 1.14
CA TYR A 51 -4.40 11.59 -0.34
C TYR A 51 -5.32 10.52 -0.94
N CYS A 52 -5.34 9.32 -0.35
CA CYS A 52 -6.17 8.20 -0.80
C CYS A 52 -7.67 8.39 -0.53
N ALA A 53 -8.09 9.45 0.18
CA ALA A 53 -9.50 9.68 0.52
C ALA A 53 -10.40 9.76 -0.73
N THR A 54 -9.88 10.27 -1.85
CA THR A 54 -10.58 10.34 -3.14
C THR A 54 -11.17 9.00 -3.59
N TRP A 55 -10.51 7.88 -3.24
CA TRP A 55 -10.90 6.55 -3.71
C TRP A 55 -11.32 5.60 -2.58
N ASP A 56 -10.76 5.80 -1.38
CA ASP A 56 -10.88 4.81 -0.30
C ASP A 56 -11.74 5.27 0.89
N ALA A 57 -12.15 6.55 0.95
CA ALA A 57 -12.94 7.07 2.08
C ALA A 57 -14.30 6.36 2.25
N SER A 58 -14.91 5.91 1.15
CA SER A 58 -16.20 5.21 1.14
C SER A 58 -16.11 3.71 1.44
N LYS A 59 -14.91 3.15 1.63
CA LYS A 59 -14.78 1.73 1.99
C LYS A 59 -15.43 1.44 3.35
N PRO A 60 -15.90 0.20 3.57
CA PRO A 60 -16.51 -0.20 4.84
C PRO A 60 -15.60 0.12 6.02
N LEU A 61 -16.19 0.47 7.17
CA LEU A 61 -15.42 0.77 8.39
C LEU A 61 -14.48 -0.40 8.75
N SER A 62 -14.95 -1.63 8.63
CA SER A 62 -14.15 -2.84 8.88
C SER A 62 -12.86 -2.91 8.06
N TRP A 63 -12.85 -2.34 6.84
CA TRP A 63 -11.65 -2.21 6.02
C TRP A 63 -10.77 -1.05 6.50
N ARG A 64 -11.37 0.13 6.71
CA ARG A 64 -10.63 1.34 7.11
C ARG A 64 -9.98 1.21 8.49
N SER A 65 -10.59 0.43 9.38
CA SER A 65 -10.12 0.19 10.75
C SER A 65 -9.39 -1.14 10.95
N GLN A 66 -9.13 -1.90 9.89
CA GLN A 66 -8.49 -3.20 10.01
C GLN A 66 -7.04 -3.09 10.51
N TYR A 67 -6.33 -2.04 10.06
CA TYR A 67 -4.91 -1.81 10.35
C TYR A 67 -4.65 -0.34 10.68
N GLY A 68 -3.51 -0.08 11.34
CA GLY A 68 -3.00 1.29 11.53
C GLY A 68 -2.67 1.97 10.20
N TRP A 69 -2.71 3.29 10.18
CA TRP A 69 -2.49 4.09 8.97
C TRP A 69 -1.06 4.61 8.86
N THR A 70 -0.57 4.70 7.63
CA THR A 70 0.72 5.31 7.30
C THR A 70 0.65 5.99 5.94
N ALA A 71 1.43 7.05 5.76
CA ALA A 71 1.78 7.49 4.41
C ALA A 71 2.94 6.63 3.90
N PHE A 72 3.05 6.48 2.58
CA PHE A 72 4.15 5.74 1.95
C PHE A 72 4.81 6.56 0.86
N CYS A 73 6.14 6.64 0.93
CA CYS A 73 7.02 7.26 -0.05
C CYS A 73 8.38 6.55 -0.10
N GLY A 74 8.37 5.22 0.11
CA GLY A 74 9.58 4.39 0.05
C GLY A 74 10.16 4.30 -1.36
N PRO A 75 11.46 3.93 -1.47
CA PRO A 75 12.13 3.68 -2.74
C PRO A 75 11.68 2.38 -3.41
#